data_AF-A0A535YLN2-F1
#
_entry.id   AF-A0A535YLN2-F1
#
_cell.length_a   1.000
_cell.length_b   1.000
_cell.length_c   1.000
_cell.angle_alpha   90.00
_cell.angle_beta   90.00
_cell.angle_gamma   90.00
#
_symmetry.space_group_name_H-M   'P 1'
#
loop_
_entity.id
_entity.type
_entity.pdbx_description
1 polymer ?
#
loop_
_entity_poly.entity_id
_entity_poly.type
_entity_poly.pdbx_seq_one_letter_code
_entity_poly.pdbx_strand_id
1 'polypeptide(L)'
;MSVRERRVFLAVLGFLTFASVYATVVVAPVITQIASDFDISTGTARLLVAAYGAPGIVVSLIVGPFSDRGGRKRFLVAGSVVMGLFTLISAFATSFLVLIALRTVAGIGAAMIFPNTSATIGDTFPYRDRGRAMSTVIGFNTMASVIGVPTAGIV
;
A
#
# COMPACT_ATOMS: atom_id res chain seq x y z
N MET A 1 18.82 -11.62 -16.53
CA MET A 1 17.79 -12.30 -15.72
C MET A 1 17.24 -13.49 -16.49
N SER A 2 17.22 -14.66 -15.85
CA SER A 2 16.49 -15.83 -16.35
C SER A 2 14.98 -15.57 -16.36
N VAL A 3 14.22 -16.37 -17.13
CA VAL A 3 12.75 -16.27 -17.18
C VAL A 3 12.13 -16.48 -15.78
N ARG A 4 12.72 -17.37 -14.98
CA ARG A 4 12.30 -17.63 -13.60
C ARG A 4 12.52 -16.42 -12.70
N GLU A 5 13.70 -15.79 -12.77
CA GLU A 5 13.99 -14.56 -12.01
C GLU A 5 13.04 -13.42 -12.36
N ARG A 6 12.73 -13.22 -13.65
CA ARG A 6 11.76 -12.20 -14.09
C ARG A 6 10.37 -12.43 -13.48
N ARG A 7 9.90 -13.67 -13.46
CA ARG A 7 8.60 -14.02 -12.88
C ARG A 7 8.57 -13.79 -11.37
N VAL A 8 9.59 -14.24 -10.65
CA VAL A 8 9.71 -14.03 -9.20
C VAL A 8 9.77 -12.54 -8.89
N PHE A 9 10.54 -11.77 -9.66
CA PHE A 9 10.65 -10.34 -9.49
C PHE A 9 9.32 -9.61 -9.66
N LEU A 10 8.58 -9.92 -10.73
CA LEU A 10 7.23 -9.36 -10.95
C LEU A 10 6.23 -9.81 -9.89
N ALA A 11 6.31 -11.06 -9.42
CA ALA A 11 5.46 -11.55 -8.35
C ALA A 11 5.70 -10.80 -7.03
N VAL A 12 6.96 -10.52 -6.69
CA VAL A 12 7.31 -9.71 -5.51
C VAL A 12 6.75 -8.30 -5.64
N LEU A 13 7.02 -7.61 -6.76
CA LEU A 13 6.50 -6.26 -6.98
C LEU A 13 4.96 -6.22 -6.98
N GLY A 14 4.33 -7.19 -7.63
CA GLY A 14 2.89 -7.39 -7.62
C GLY A 14 2.35 -7.55 -6.20
N PHE A 15 2.95 -8.44 -5.40
CA PHE A 15 2.56 -8.64 -4.01
C PHE A 15 2.69 -7.38 -3.15
N LEU A 16 3.78 -6.61 -3.30
CA LEU A 16 3.95 -5.35 -2.55
C LEU A 16 2.83 -4.35 -2.88
N THR A 17 2.50 -4.19 -4.17
CA THR A 17 1.41 -3.30 -4.59
C THR A 17 0.03 -3.82 -4.21
N PHE A 18 -0.17 -5.15 -4.20
CA PHE A 18 -1.38 -5.79 -3.70
C PHE A 18 -1.56 -5.48 -2.21
N ALA A 19 -0.54 -5.72 -1.39
CA ALA A 19 -0.59 -5.50 0.06
C ALA A 19 -0.87 -4.03 0.38
N SER A 20 -0.25 -3.11 -0.37
CA SER A 20 -0.48 -1.66 -0.26
C SER A 20 -1.92 -1.26 -0.50
N VAL A 21 -2.57 -1.83 -1.52
CA VAL A 21 -3.98 -1.51 -1.82
C VAL A 21 -4.92 -2.23 -0.89
N TYR A 22 -4.62 -3.48 -0.54
CA TYR A 22 -5.38 -4.26 0.43
C TYR A 22 -5.52 -3.48 1.74
N ALA A 23 -4.41 -2.96 2.29
CA ALA A 23 -4.42 -2.18 3.53
C ALA A 23 -5.27 -0.89 3.47
N THR A 24 -5.47 -0.33 2.26
CA THR A 24 -6.41 0.79 2.04
C THR A 24 -7.86 0.34 2.04
N VAL A 25 -8.19 -0.72 1.30
CA VAL A 25 -9.58 -1.12 1.04
C VAL A 25 -10.21 -1.94 2.16
N VAL A 26 -9.38 -2.64 2.96
CA VAL A 26 -9.81 -3.51 4.06
C VAL A 26 -10.60 -2.77 5.15
N VAL A 27 -10.43 -1.44 5.26
CA VAL A 27 -11.06 -0.62 6.32
C VAL A 27 -12.54 -0.37 6.05
N ALA A 28 -12.93 -0.29 4.78
CA ALA A 28 -14.27 0.10 4.39
C ALA A 28 -15.38 -0.79 4.97
N PRO A 29 -15.29 -2.13 4.94
CA PRO A 29 -16.34 -3.00 5.49
C PRO A 29 -16.41 -2.99 7.02
N VAL A 30 -15.28 -2.81 7.72
CA VAL A 30 -15.24 -2.82 9.18
C VAL A 30 -15.46 -1.42 9.81
N ILE A 31 -15.76 -0.41 9.00
CA ILE A 31 -15.80 1.00 9.46
C ILE A 31 -16.88 1.24 10.52
N THR A 32 -18.00 0.52 10.46
CA THR A 32 -19.10 0.62 11.44
C THR A 32 -18.75 -0.05 12.75
N GLN A 33 -18.01 -1.16 12.71
CA GLN A 33 -17.50 -1.83 13.91
C GLN A 33 -16.46 -0.94 14.61
N ILE A 34 -15.50 -0.40 13.85
CA ILE A 34 -14.54 0.58 14.38
C ILE A 34 -15.25 1.78 15.02
N ALA A 35 -16.32 2.27 14.40
CA ALA A 35 -17.11 3.38 14.95
C ALA A 35 -17.74 3.01 16.31
N SER A 36 -18.27 1.79 16.43
CA SER A 36 -18.82 1.26 17.68
C SER A 36 -17.75 1.04 18.75
N ASP A 37 -16.59 0.47 18.38
CA ASP A 37 -15.51 0.15 19.33
C ASP A 37 -14.89 1.39 19.97
N PHE A 38 -14.87 2.51 19.25
CA PHE A 38 -14.34 3.79 19.72
C PHE A 38 -15.42 4.79 20.19
N ASP A 39 -16.71 4.40 20.19
CA ASP A 39 -17.86 5.25 20.53
C ASP A 39 -17.87 6.59 19.74
N ILE A 40 -17.70 6.49 18.41
CA ILE A 40 -17.68 7.63 17.48
C ILE A 40 -18.68 7.44 16.35
N SER A 41 -18.97 8.53 15.62
CA SER A 41 -19.80 8.45 14.42
C SER A 41 -19.08 7.71 13.28
N THR A 42 -19.84 7.00 12.43
CA THR A 42 -19.32 6.40 11.19
C THR A 42 -18.67 7.43 10.26
N GLY A 43 -19.17 8.67 10.28
CA GLY A 43 -18.58 9.79 9.53
C GLY A 43 -17.17 10.11 10.03
N THR A 44 -16.97 10.13 11.35
CA THR A 44 -15.67 10.31 11.98
C THR A 44 -14.75 9.12 11.68
N ALA A 45 -15.24 7.88 11.79
CA ALA A 45 -14.44 6.68 11.51
C ALA A 45 -13.87 6.66 10.09
N ARG A 46 -14.60 7.19 9.09
CA ARG A 46 -14.12 7.33 7.69
C ARG A 46 -12.85 8.17 7.54
N LEU A 47 -12.50 9.00 8.53
CA LEU A 47 -11.23 9.71 8.56
C LEU A 47 -10.02 8.76 8.51
N LEU A 48 -10.17 7.49 8.88
CA LEU A 48 -9.10 6.49 8.74
C LEU A 48 -8.70 6.23 7.28
N VAL A 49 -9.68 6.22 6.37
CA VAL A 49 -9.42 6.06 4.94
C VAL A 49 -8.65 7.26 4.41
N ALA A 50 -9.07 8.47 4.81
CA ALA A 50 -8.37 9.70 4.48
C ALA A 50 -6.97 9.76 5.10
N ALA A 51 -6.80 9.35 6.35
CA ALA A 51 -5.53 9.33 7.06
C ALA A 51 -4.50 8.43 6.35
N TYR A 52 -4.93 7.28 5.82
CA TYR A 52 -4.06 6.40 5.05
C TYR A 52 -3.75 6.95 3.65
N GLY A 53 -4.75 7.52 2.95
CA GLY A 53 -4.59 7.98 1.57
C GLY A 53 -3.94 9.37 1.40
N ALA A 54 -4.26 10.32 2.28
CA ALA A 54 -3.84 11.72 2.17
C ALA A 54 -2.32 11.93 2.13
N PRO A 55 -1.50 11.21 2.93
CA PRO A 55 -0.05 11.33 2.85
C PRO A 55 0.49 10.99 1.47
N GLY A 56 -0.20 10.13 0.72
CA GLY A 56 0.20 9.73 -0.62
C GLY A 56 0.38 10.88 -1.60
N ILE A 57 -0.36 11.98 -1.45
CA ILE A 57 -0.26 13.14 -2.35
C ILE A 57 1.11 13.81 -2.21
N VAL A 58 1.52 14.10 -0.97
CA VAL A 58 2.77 14.81 -0.68
C VAL A 58 3.96 13.86 -0.80
N VAL A 59 3.84 12.65 -0.25
CA VAL A 59 4.93 11.67 -0.21
C VAL A 59 5.29 11.20 -1.61
N SER A 60 4.32 10.94 -2.49
CA SER A 60 4.63 10.47 -3.85
C SER A 60 5.41 11.52 -4.66
N LEU A 61 5.15 12.81 -4.44
CA LEU A 61 5.87 13.90 -5.10
C LEU A 61 7.33 13.98 -4.63
N ILE A 62 7.57 13.79 -3.33
CA ILE A 62 8.91 13.85 -2.74
C ILE A 62 9.69 12.57 -3.07
N VAL A 63 9.07 11.40 -3.00
CA VAL A 63 9.78 10.11 -3.07
C VAL A 63 10.45 9.88 -4.42
N GLY A 64 9.90 10.39 -5.54
CA GLY A 64 10.47 10.17 -6.88
C GLY A 64 11.95 10.59 -7.01
N PRO A 65 12.29 11.89 -6.86
CA PRO A 65 13.68 12.34 -6.99
C PRO A 65 14.62 11.74 -5.93
N PHE A 66 14.12 11.50 -4.72
CA PHE A 66 14.93 10.93 -3.64
C PHE A 66 15.20 9.44 -3.84
N SER A 67 14.25 8.69 -4.38
CA SER A 67 14.45 7.26 -4.64
C SER A 67 15.34 7.00 -5.84
N ASP A 68 15.35 7.90 -6.82
CA ASP A 68 16.26 7.85 -7.97
C ASP A 68 17.71 8.02 -7.54
N ARG A 69 17.98 8.87 -6.54
CA ARG A 69 19.32 9.10 -5.99
C ARG A 69 19.72 8.07 -4.93
N GLY A 70 18.80 7.72 -4.04
CA GLY A 70 19.06 6.86 -2.87
C GLY A 70 18.95 5.36 -3.16
N GLY A 71 18.43 4.98 -4.33
CA GLY A 71 18.23 3.60 -4.76
C GLY A 71 16.80 3.12 -4.55
N ARG A 72 16.09 2.83 -5.65
CA ARG A 72 14.66 2.46 -5.68
C ARG A 72 14.31 1.24 -4.82
N LYS A 73 15.20 0.24 -4.78
CA LYS A 73 15.03 -0.95 -3.92
C LYS A 73 14.95 -0.59 -2.43
N ARG A 74 15.76 0.38 -1.96
CA ARG A 74 15.77 0.77 -0.55
C ARG A 74 14.45 1.40 -0.14
N PHE A 75 13.90 2.27 -0.99
CA PHE A 75 12.60 2.90 -0.76
C PHE A 75 11.43 1.90 -0.84
N LEU A 76 11.48 0.93 -1.75
CA LEU A 76 10.50 -0.16 -1.80
C LEU A 76 10.48 -0.97 -0.50
N VAL A 77 11.66 -1.39 -0.03
CA VAL A 77 11.78 -2.17 1.21
C VAL A 77 11.39 -1.34 2.42
N ALA A 78 11.89 -0.11 2.55
CA ALA A 78 11.55 0.77 3.66
C ALA A 78 10.05 1.08 3.70
N GLY A 79 9.45 1.45 2.58
CA GLY A 79 8.01 1.71 2.49
C GLY A 79 7.17 0.49 2.86
N SER A 80 7.59 -0.69 2.39
CA SER A 80 6.89 -1.96 2.71
C SER A 80 7.00 -2.33 4.19
N VAL A 81 8.18 -2.14 4.80
CA VAL A 81 8.40 -2.38 6.24
C VAL A 81 7.59 -1.39 7.08
N VAL A 82 7.62 -0.10 6.75
CA VAL A 82 6.83 0.94 7.45
C VAL A 82 5.34 0.64 7.35
N MET A 83 4.84 0.38 6.13
CA MET A 83 3.44 0.03 5.91
C MET A 83 3.04 -1.20 6.73
N GLY A 84 3.78 -2.30 6.63
CA GLY A 84 3.46 -3.55 7.32
C GLY A 84 3.52 -3.43 8.84
N LEU A 85 4.58 -2.81 9.36
CA LEU A 85 4.80 -2.65 10.80
C LEU A 85 3.71 -1.78 11.43
N PHE A 86 3.42 -0.62 10.84
CA PHE A 86 2.42 0.30 11.41
C PHE A 86 0.99 -0.21 11.20
N THR A 87 0.74 -0.99 10.15
CA THR A 87 -0.53 -1.72 9.99
C THR A 87 -0.69 -2.76 11.11
N LEU A 88 0.36 -3.50 11.46
CA LEU A 88 0.32 -4.46 12.56
C LEU A 88 0.12 -3.78 13.92
N ILE A 89 0.84 -2.69 14.18
CA ILE A 89 0.70 -1.91 15.43
C ILE A 89 -0.70 -1.30 15.54
N SER A 90 -1.35 -0.97 14.42
CA SER A 90 -2.72 -0.43 14.40
C SER A 90 -3.74 -1.38 15.05
N ALA A 91 -3.49 -2.69 15.05
CA ALA A 91 -4.37 -3.67 15.72
C ALA A 91 -4.39 -3.52 17.25
N PHE A 92 -3.39 -2.85 17.83
CA PHE A 92 -3.25 -2.62 19.28
C PHE A 92 -3.59 -1.16 19.66
N ALA A 93 -4.18 -0.39 18.75
CA ALA A 93 -4.51 1.00 19.01
C ALA A 93 -5.59 1.12 20.10
N THR A 94 -5.27 1.86 21.17
CA THR A 94 -6.17 2.06 22.32
C THR A 94 -7.08 3.28 22.19
N SER A 95 -6.84 4.14 21.20
CA SER A 95 -7.70 5.29 20.91
C SER A 95 -7.77 5.59 19.42
N PHE A 96 -8.87 6.21 18.99
CA PHE A 96 -9.10 6.56 17.60
C PHE A 96 -8.02 7.49 17.03
N LEU A 97 -7.50 8.42 17.84
CA LEU A 97 -6.44 9.34 17.42
C LEU A 97 -5.11 8.61 17.20
N VAL A 98 -4.77 7.66 18.07
CA VAL A 98 -3.59 6.80 17.88
C VAL A 98 -3.75 5.97 16.61
N LEU A 99 -4.95 5.42 16.36
CA LEU A 99 -5.23 4.67 15.14
C LEU A 99 -5.06 5.54 13.88
N ILE A 100 -5.55 6.79 13.89
CA ILE A 100 -5.32 7.75 12.79
C ILE A 100 -3.81 7.98 12.57
N ALA A 101 -3.04 8.22 13.63
CA ALA A 101 -1.61 8.48 13.52
C ALA A 101 -0.87 7.27 12.92
N LEU A 102 -1.15 6.06 13.41
CA LEU A 102 -0.57 4.82 12.90
C LEU A 102 -0.96 4.57 11.44
N ARG A 103 -2.22 4.81 11.07
CA ARG A 103 -2.69 4.72 9.68
C ARG A 103 -2.01 5.73 8.76
N THR A 104 -1.78 6.93 9.26
CA THR A 104 -1.07 7.98 8.52
C THR A 104 0.35 7.54 8.20
N VAL A 105 1.07 7.00 9.18
CA VAL A 105 2.43 6.49 8.98
C VAL A 105 2.44 5.27 8.04
N ALA A 106 1.47 4.36 8.17
CA ALA A 106 1.33 3.24 7.24
C ALA A 106 1.09 3.72 5.79
N GLY A 107 0.25 4.75 5.63
CA GLY A 107 -0.03 5.41 4.35
C GLY A 107 1.21 6.07 3.72
N ILE A 108 2.07 6.69 4.54
CA ILE A 108 3.37 7.21 4.10
C ILE A 108 4.23 6.08 3.52
N GLY A 109 4.30 4.93 4.20
CA GLY A 109 5.03 3.76 3.70
C GLY A 109 4.45 3.23 2.38
N ALA A 110 3.13 3.10 2.31
CA ALA A 110 2.39 2.65 1.14
C ALA A 110 2.61 3.55 -0.09
N ALA A 111 2.66 4.86 0.10
CA ALA A 111 2.88 5.85 -0.96
C ALA A 111 4.23 5.68 -1.68
N MET A 112 5.22 5.05 -1.03
CA MET A 112 6.51 4.78 -1.63
C MET A 112 6.47 3.58 -2.60
N ILE A 113 5.47 2.71 -2.52
CA ILE A 113 5.53 1.40 -3.16
C ILE A 113 5.24 1.49 -4.67
N PHE A 114 4.11 2.08 -5.05
CA PHE A 114 3.69 2.15 -6.45
C PHE A 114 4.65 2.93 -7.37
N PRO A 115 5.07 4.18 -7.04
CA PRO A 115 5.97 4.93 -7.92
C PRO A 115 7.31 4.22 -8.09
N ASN A 116 7.89 3.68 -7.02
CA ASN A 116 9.15 2.93 -7.12
C ASN A 116 8.99 1.61 -7.87
N THR A 117 7.84 0.95 -7.77
CA THR A 117 7.56 -0.26 -8.56
C THR A 117 7.51 0.04 -10.04
N SER A 118 6.73 1.06 -10.44
CA SER A 118 6.61 1.51 -11.83
C SER A 118 7.98 1.90 -12.41
N ALA A 119 8.74 2.68 -11.65
CA ALA A 119 10.04 3.16 -12.06
C ALA A 119 11.06 1.99 -12.17
N THR A 120 11.07 1.08 -11.20
CA THR A 120 11.93 -0.14 -11.23
C THR A 120 11.62 -1.03 -12.44
N ILE A 121 10.35 -1.17 -12.84
CA ILE A 121 9.98 -1.90 -14.06
C ILE A 121 10.52 -1.17 -15.30
N GLY A 122 10.45 0.16 -15.32
CA GLY A 122 11.04 0.99 -16.36
C GLY A 122 12.53 0.74 -16.55
N ASP A 123 13.30 0.67 -15.46
CA ASP A 123 14.75 0.46 -15.53
C ASP A 123 15.12 -0.99 -15.90
N THR A 124 14.30 -1.95 -15.49
CA THR A 124 14.64 -3.38 -15.57
C THR A 124 14.22 -4.02 -16.90
N PHE A 125 13.11 -3.56 -17.49
CA PHE A 125 12.53 -4.16 -18.69
C PHE A 125 12.70 -3.29 -19.94
N PRO A 126 12.99 -3.90 -21.11
CA PRO A 126 13.04 -3.19 -22.38
C PRO A 126 11.66 -2.63 -22.73
N TYR A 127 11.63 -1.53 -23.48
CA TYR A 127 10.40 -0.77 -23.77
C TYR A 127 9.22 -1.64 -24.24
N ARG A 128 9.49 -2.63 -25.10
CA ARG A 128 8.48 -3.57 -25.63
C ARG A 128 7.83 -4.47 -24.57
N ASP A 129 8.54 -4.78 -23.49
CA ASP A 129 8.07 -5.67 -22.42
C ASP A 129 7.50 -4.90 -21.21
N ARG A 130 7.77 -3.59 -21.09
CA ARG A 130 7.32 -2.75 -19.95
C ARG A 130 5.82 -2.80 -19.76
N GLY A 131 5.03 -2.75 -20.84
CA GLY A 131 3.57 -2.82 -20.77
C GLY A 131 3.07 -4.12 -20.16
N ARG A 132 3.66 -5.26 -20.53
CA ARG A 132 3.34 -6.59 -19.97
C ARG A 132 3.74 -6.73 -18.50
N ALA A 133 4.90 -6.18 -18.14
CA ALA A 133 5.35 -6.17 -16.76
C ALA A 133 4.43 -5.31 -15.88
N MET A 134 4.06 -4.11 -16.35
CA MET A 134 3.13 -3.23 -15.64
C MET A 134 1.72 -3.81 -15.54
N SER A 135 1.20 -4.43 -16.61
CA SER A 135 -0.12 -5.04 -16.56
C SER A 135 -0.18 -6.20 -15.56
N THR A 136 0.92 -6.94 -15.38
CA THR A 136 1.01 -7.97 -14.35
C THR A 136 0.86 -7.35 -12.96
N VAL A 137 1.61 -6.29 -12.64
CA VAL A 137 1.54 -5.60 -11.34
C VAL A 137 0.17 -4.97 -11.11
N ILE A 138 -0.40 -4.30 -12.11
CA ILE A 138 -1.74 -3.73 -12.01
C ILE A 138 -2.79 -4.84 -11.79
N GLY A 139 -2.61 -6.02 -12.40
CA GLY A 139 -3.46 -7.19 -12.13
C GLY A 139 -3.49 -7.57 -10.65
N PHE A 140 -2.32 -7.61 -9.99
CA PHE A 140 -2.25 -7.81 -8.54
C PHE A 140 -2.96 -6.69 -7.77
N ASN A 141 -2.82 -5.44 -8.19
CA ASN A 141 -3.50 -4.31 -7.57
C ASN A 141 -5.04 -4.47 -7.60
N THR A 142 -5.58 -4.83 -8.76
CA THR A 142 -7.03 -5.07 -8.92
C THR A 142 -7.51 -6.25 -8.10
N MET A 143 -6.72 -7.33 -8.00
CA MET A 143 -7.04 -8.48 -7.14
C MET A 143 -7.17 -8.08 -5.67
N ALA A 144 -6.40 -7.09 -5.19
CA ALA A 144 -6.51 -6.59 -3.82
C ALA A 144 -7.90 -6.01 -3.54
N SER A 145 -8.49 -5.29 -4.48
CA SER A 145 -9.86 -4.77 -4.35
C SER A 145 -10.91 -5.87 -4.39
N VAL A 146 -10.72 -6.89 -5.24
CA VAL A 146 -11.65 -8.02 -5.37
C VAL A 146 -11.63 -8.93 -4.14
N ILE A 147 -10.46 -9.19 -3.57
CA ILE A 147 -10.29 -10.08 -2.40
C ILE A 147 -10.46 -9.31 -1.09
N GLY A 148 -10.01 -8.06 -1.05
CA GLY A 148 -9.98 -7.25 0.16
C GLY A 148 -11.36 -6.94 0.73
N VAL A 149 -12.32 -6.58 -0.11
CA VAL A 149 -13.66 -6.22 0.35
C VAL A 149 -14.41 -7.43 0.94
N PRO A 150 -14.43 -8.61 0.30
CA PRO A 150 -15.09 -9.79 0.87
C PRO A 150 -14.39 -10.34 2.12
N THR A 151 -13.05 -10.43 2.12
CA THR A 151 -12.31 -11.02 3.26
C THR A 151 -12.46 -10.21 4.54
N ALA A 152 -12.54 -8.88 4.41
CA ALA A 152 -12.72 -8.00 5.54
C ALA A 152 -14.16 -7.94 6.09
N GLY A 153 -15.14 -8.49 5.37
CA GLY A 153 -16.51 -8.63 5.88
C GLY A 153 -16.81 -9.96 6.57
N ILE A 154 -15.84 -10.88 6.64
CA ILE A 154 -15.97 -12.19 7.32
C ILE A 154 -15.60 -12.08 8.81
N VAL A 155 -14.86 -11.04 9.19
CA VAL A 155 -14.44 -10.73 10.57
C VAL A 155 -15.30 -9.60 11.10
#